data_AF-A0A8C8B751-F1
#
_entry.id   AF-A0A8C8B751-F1
#
_cell.length_a   1.000
_cell.length_b   1.000
_cell.length_c   1.000
_cell.angle_alpha   90.00
_cell.angle_beta   90.00
_cell.angle_gamma   90.00
#
_symmetry.space_group_name_H-M   'P 1'
#
loop_
_entity.id
_entity.type
_entity.pdbx_description
1 polymer ?
#
loop_
_entity_poly.entity_id
_entity_poly.type
_entity_poly.pdbx_seq_one_letter_code
_entity_poly.pdbx_strand_id
1 'polypeptide(L)'
;MVFAKHLRVVGDEFRNKYLQSTDEADRTHYKEDWTQMKVKMGTALGGPYLGVHLRRKDFVWGHREDVPSLQGAVKKIRSLLEMHKLEKVFVATDAVEEEIELLKQLLPEMVRFEPSWEELELYKDGGLAVIDQWICAHAR
;
A
#
# COMPACT_ATOMS: atom_id res chain seq x y z
N MET A 1 -6.18 9.94 -15.03
CA MET A 1 -7.15 10.32 -13.99
C MET A 1 -6.38 10.59 -12.72
N VAL A 2 -6.64 11.71 -12.03
CA VAL A 2 -5.94 12.08 -10.79
C VAL A 2 -6.90 11.91 -9.62
N PHE A 3 -6.45 11.28 -8.53
CA PHE A 3 -7.27 11.13 -7.33
C PHE A 3 -7.60 12.47 -6.67
N ALA A 4 -8.74 12.51 -5.98
CA ALA A 4 -9.17 13.69 -5.24
C ALA A 4 -8.10 14.12 -4.23
N LYS A 5 -7.83 15.42 -4.15
CA LYS A 5 -6.72 15.97 -3.35
C LYS A 5 -6.76 15.54 -1.89
N HIS A 6 -7.94 15.54 -1.26
CA HIS A 6 -8.08 15.16 0.15
C HIS A 6 -7.66 13.70 0.42
N LEU A 7 -7.88 12.77 -0.52
CA LEU A 7 -7.44 11.38 -0.37
C LEU A 7 -5.92 11.24 -0.51
N ARG A 8 -5.32 11.99 -1.45
CA ARG A 8 -3.85 12.03 -1.60
C ARG A 8 -3.18 12.55 -0.33
N VAL A 9 -3.72 13.63 0.23
CA VAL A 9 -3.22 14.22 1.49
C VAL A 9 -3.25 13.20 2.63
N VAL A 10 -4.34 12.45 2.81
CA VAL A 10 -4.42 11.39 3.84
C VAL A 10 -3.36 10.31 3.60
N GLY A 11 -3.18 9.89 2.35
CA GLY A 11 -2.14 8.92 2.01
C GLY A 11 -0.72 9.44 2.25
N ASP A 12 -0.46 10.72 1.96
CA ASP A 12 0.83 11.38 2.22
C ASP A 12 1.11 11.54 3.72
N GLU A 13 0.09 11.90 4.51
CA GLU A 13 0.17 11.95 5.97
C GLU A 13 0.49 10.57 6.56
N PHE A 14 -0.16 9.51 6.05
CA PHE A 14 0.12 8.14 6.46
C PHE A 14 1.54 7.71 6.09
N ARG A 15 1.96 7.96 4.84
CA ARG A 15 3.33 7.69 4.34
C ARG A 15 4.38 8.33 5.23
N ASN A 16 4.21 9.61 5.55
CA ASN A 16 5.14 10.35 6.38
C ASN A 16 5.19 9.75 7.81
N LYS A 17 4.01 9.57 8.43
CA LYS A 17 3.90 9.16 9.83
C LYS A 17 4.35 7.73 10.11
N TYR A 18 3.99 6.78 9.24
CA TYR A 18 4.17 5.35 9.51
C TYR A 18 5.24 4.69 8.65
N LEU A 19 5.54 5.26 7.47
CA LEU A 19 6.41 4.63 6.47
C LEU A 19 7.70 5.41 6.20
N GLN A 20 7.94 6.54 6.91
CA GLN A 20 9.11 7.39 6.70
C GLN A 20 9.28 7.81 5.23
N SER A 21 8.16 8.10 4.57
CA SER A 21 8.04 8.30 3.13
C SER A 21 7.46 9.68 2.83
N THR A 22 8.12 10.44 1.96
CA THR A 22 7.71 11.78 1.50
C THR A 22 8.14 11.94 0.04
N ASP A 23 7.44 12.75 -0.76
CA ASP A 23 7.80 12.89 -2.17
C ASP A 23 9.22 13.42 -2.40
N GLU A 24 9.73 14.24 -1.49
CA GLU A 24 11.10 14.74 -1.49
C GLU A 24 12.12 13.62 -1.22
N ALA A 25 11.90 12.79 -0.19
CA ALA A 25 12.80 11.68 0.13
C ALA A 25 12.74 10.56 -0.92
N ASP A 26 11.55 10.32 -1.46
CA ASP A 26 11.22 9.21 -2.37
C ASP A 26 11.46 9.57 -3.84
N ARG A 27 11.77 10.83 -4.13
CA ARG A 27 11.90 11.39 -5.50
C ARG A 27 10.65 11.17 -6.34
N THR A 28 9.47 11.27 -5.73
CA THR A 28 8.16 11.09 -6.38
C THR A 28 7.42 12.42 -6.57
N HIS A 29 8.16 13.50 -6.81
CA HIS A 29 7.59 14.85 -6.95
C HIS A 29 6.36 14.90 -7.88
N TYR A 30 5.28 15.44 -7.35
CA TYR A 30 4.02 15.58 -8.03
C TYR A 30 3.80 16.99 -8.61
N LYS A 31 3.06 17.09 -9.72
CA LYS A 31 2.54 18.35 -10.25
C LYS A 31 1.03 18.28 -10.37
N GLU A 32 0.33 19.25 -9.80
CA GLU A 32 -1.15 19.32 -9.84
C GLU A 32 -1.70 19.37 -11.27
N ASP A 33 -1.04 20.13 -12.17
CA ASP A 33 -1.32 20.01 -13.61
C ASP A 33 -0.58 18.80 -14.18
N TRP A 34 -1.31 17.69 -14.28
CA TRP A 34 -0.81 16.42 -14.81
C TRP A 34 -0.30 16.54 -16.25
N THR A 35 -0.76 17.52 -17.04
CA THR A 35 -0.27 17.73 -18.42
C THR A 35 1.18 18.22 -18.45
N GLN A 36 1.64 18.82 -17.35
CA GLN A 36 3.01 19.31 -17.15
C GLN A 36 3.89 18.30 -16.38
N MET A 37 3.32 17.18 -15.96
CA MET A 37 4.04 16.11 -15.27
C MET A 37 4.84 15.29 -16.28
N LYS A 38 6.11 15.67 -16.46
CA LYS A 38 7.08 14.96 -17.31
C LYS A 38 8.23 14.49 -16.43
N VAL A 39 8.32 13.17 -16.26
CA VAL A 39 9.38 12.52 -15.49
C VAL A 39 10.15 11.58 -16.40
N LYS A 40 11.46 11.47 -16.19
CA LYS A 40 12.25 10.45 -16.88
C LYS A 40 11.97 9.09 -16.22
N MET A 41 11.65 8.08 -17.01
CA MET A 41 11.40 6.73 -16.51
C MET A 41 12.56 6.23 -15.64
N GLY A 42 12.23 5.58 -14.52
CA GLY A 42 13.21 5.01 -13.58
C GLY A 42 13.95 6.02 -12.70
N THR A 43 13.45 7.25 -12.57
CA THR A 43 14.05 8.27 -11.68
C THR A 43 13.38 8.38 -10.31
N ALA A 44 12.13 7.93 -10.19
CA ALA A 44 11.45 7.77 -8.90
C ALA A 44 12.13 6.66 -8.10
N LEU A 45 12.39 6.92 -6.82
CA LEU A 45 13.05 5.99 -5.93
C LEU A 45 12.04 5.18 -5.10
N GLY A 46 10.95 5.81 -4.68
CA GLY A 46 9.97 5.23 -3.75
C GLY A 46 10.42 5.28 -2.29
N GLY A 47 9.46 5.19 -1.38
CA GLY A 47 9.68 5.20 0.06
C GLY A 47 10.35 3.93 0.58
N PRO A 48 10.90 3.94 1.80
CA PRO A 48 11.66 2.83 2.35
C PRO A 48 10.77 1.68 2.87
N TYR A 49 9.83 1.22 2.05
CA TYR A 49 8.92 0.11 2.35
C TYR A 49 8.53 -0.65 1.07
N LEU A 50 8.08 -1.89 1.27
CA LEU A 50 7.47 -2.72 0.22
C LEU A 50 5.96 -2.47 0.18
N GLY A 51 5.39 -2.24 -0.99
CA GLY A 51 3.93 -2.17 -1.20
C GLY A 51 3.37 -3.52 -1.65
N VAL A 52 2.36 -4.04 -0.97
CA VAL A 52 1.73 -5.31 -1.32
C VAL A 52 0.22 -5.16 -1.34
N HIS A 53 -0.39 -5.61 -2.44
CA HIS A 53 -1.84 -5.75 -2.54
C HIS A 53 -2.23 -7.23 -2.54
N LEU A 54 -2.93 -7.68 -1.50
CA LEU A 54 -3.43 -9.04 -1.37
C LEU A 54 -4.95 -9.04 -1.55
N ARG A 55 -5.42 -9.42 -2.74
CA ARG A 55 -6.84 -9.65 -2.99
C ARG A 55 -7.23 -11.06 -2.54
N ARG A 56 -8.09 -11.17 -1.54
CA ARG A 56 -8.46 -12.43 -0.88
C ARG A 56 -9.89 -12.87 -1.16
N LYS A 57 -10.90 -11.99 -1.08
CA LYS A 57 -12.33 -12.38 -1.02
C LYS A 57 -12.78 -13.39 -2.08
N ASP A 58 -13.28 -12.91 -3.20
CA ASP A 58 -13.81 -13.70 -4.32
C ASP A 58 -12.68 -14.39 -5.10
N PHE A 59 -11.50 -13.77 -5.10
CA PHE A 59 -10.33 -14.24 -5.83
C PHE A 59 -9.82 -15.60 -5.36
N VAL A 60 -9.88 -15.89 -4.07
CA VAL A 60 -9.46 -17.22 -3.55
C VAL A 60 -10.40 -18.33 -4.02
N TRP A 61 -11.68 -18.05 -4.29
CA TRP A 61 -12.61 -19.06 -4.80
C TRP A 61 -12.53 -19.21 -6.32
N GLY A 62 -12.39 -18.10 -7.04
CA GLY A 62 -12.35 -18.08 -8.51
C GLY A 62 -10.98 -18.38 -9.14
N HIS A 63 -9.87 -18.15 -8.41
CA HIS A 63 -8.50 -18.22 -8.95
C HIS A 63 -7.56 -18.89 -7.94
N ARG A 64 -8.05 -19.98 -7.34
CA ARG A 64 -7.43 -20.68 -6.20
C ARG A 64 -5.99 -21.15 -6.45
N GLU A 65 -5.67 -21.45 -7.71
CA GLU A 65 -4.33 -21.90 -8.13
C GLU A 65 -3.35 -20.74 -8.37
N ASP A 66 -3.87 -19.53 -8.63
CA ASP A 66 -3.06 -18.34 -8.94
C ASP A 66 -2.82 -17.44 -7.71
N VAL A 67 -3.53 -17.69 -6.60
CA VAL A 67 -3.44 -16.92 -5.37
C VAL A 67 -2.67 -17.69 -4.30
N PRO A 68 -1.59 -17.12 -3.73
CA PRO A 68 -0.82 -17.81 -2.70
C PRO A 68 -1.67 -18.03 -1.43
N SER A 69 -1.32 -19.06 -0.66
CA SER A 69 -1.71 -19.13 0.74
C SER A 69 -1.15 -17.95 1.53
N LEU A 70 -1.72 -17.61 2.68
CA LEU A 70 -1.19 -16.53 3.52
C LEU A 70 0.27 -16.80 3.91
N GLN A 71 0.62 -18.03 4.28
CA GLN A 71 2.00 -18.40 4.59
C GLN A 71 2.92 -18.26 3.37
N GLY A 72 2.44 -18.62 2.17
CA GLY A 72 3.16 -18.44 0.92
C GLY A 72 3.42 -16.96 0.60
N ALA A 73 2.40 -16.12 0.78
CA ALA A 73 2.50 -14.67 0.63
C ALA A 73 3.52 -14.09 1.61
N VAL A 74 3.42 -14.41 2.91
CA VAL A 74 4.37 -13.94 3.94
C VAL A 74 5.81 -14.36 3.62
N LYS A 75 6.02 -15.63 3.22
CA LYS A 75 7.34 -16.10 2.81
C LYS A 75 7.91 -15.28 1.64
N LYS A 76 7.07 -14.99 0.65
CA LYS A 76 7.48 -14.17 -0.51
C LYS A 76 7.76 -12.73 -0.12
N ILE A 77 6.94 -12.13 0.74
CA ILE A 77 7.11 -10.77 1.26
C ILE A 77 8.46 -10.65 1.97
N ARG A 78 8.79 -11.55 2.89
CA ARG A 78 10.08 -11.52 3.60
C ARG A 78 11.28 -11.66 2.68
N SER A 79 11.19 -12.54 1.69
CA SER A 79 12.24 -12.67 0.67
C SER A 79 12.45 -11.38 -0.12
N LEU A 80 11.38 -10.64 -0.43
CA LEU A 80 11.47 -9.35 -1.11
C LEU A 80 12.02 -8.25 -0.20
N LEU A 81 11.59 -8.21 1.07
CA LEU A 81 12.14 -7.29 2.07
C LEU A 81 13.66 -7.46 2.21
N GLU A 82 14.14 -8.70 2.34
CA GLU A 82 15.57 -9.00 2.40
C GLU A 82 16.31 -8.60 1.12
N MET A 83 15.78 -9.00 -0.05
CA MET A 83 16.38 -8.70 -1.35
C MET A 83 16.53 -7.20 -1.60
N HIS A 84 15.53 -6.40 -1.21
CA HIS A 84 15.50 -4.96 -1.42
C HIS A 84 15.99 -4.15 -0.22
N LYS A 85 16.42 -4.81 0.86
CA LYS A 85 16.89 -4.19 2.11
C LYS A 85 15.86 -3.22 2.70
N LEU A 86 14.62 -3.68 2.80
CA LEU A 86 13.48 -2.95 3.33
C LEU A 86 13.06 -3.56 4.66
N GLU A 87 12.70 -2.72 5.63
CA GLU A 87 12.30 -3.16 6.97
C GLU A 87 10.79 -3.18 7.16
N LYS A 88 10.04 -2.43 6.35
CA LYS A 88 8.59 -2.28 6.45
C LYS A 88 7.88 -2.77 5.20
N VAL A 89 6.68 -3.28 5.39
CA VAL A 89 5.76 -3.63 4.30
C VAL A 89 4.40 -3.02 4.57
N PHE A 90 3.90 -2.24 3.61
CA PHE A 90 2.51 -1.79 3.61
C PHE A 90 1.64 -2.83 2.90
N VAL A 91 0.54 -3.24 3.55
CA VAL A 91 -0.37 -4.25 3.00
C VAL A 91 -1.77 -3.67 2.79
N ALA A 92 -2.15 -3.51 1.52
CA ALA A 92 -3.53 -3.28 1.11
C ALA A 92 -4.22 -4.62 0.90
N THR A 93 -5.31 -4.89 1.61
CA THR A 93 -6.00 -6.19 1.53
C THR A 93 -7.47 -6.06 1.86
N ASP A 94 -8.29 -6.85 1.17
CA ASP A 94 -9.71 -7.05 1.46
C ASP A 94 -9.98 -8.33 2.26
N ALA A 95 -8.92 -8.92 2.85
CA ALA A 95 -9.02 -10.04 3.78
C ALA A 95 -10.04 -9.79 4.91
N VAL A 96 -10.63 -10.88 5.40
CA VAL A 96 -11.46 -10.85 6.61
C VAL A 96 -10.60 -10.70 7.86
N GLU A 97 -11.20 -10.29 8.97
CA GLU A 97 -10.49 -9.94 10.20
C GLU A 97 -9.61 -11.08 10.71
N GLU A 98 -10.07 -12.33 10.63
CA GLU A 98 -9.30 -13.49 11.06
C GLU A 98 -8.02 -13.70 10.23
N GLU A 99 -8.08 -13.44 8.92
CA GLU A 99 -6.91 -13.50 8.05
C GLU A 99 -5.96 -12.32 8.30
N ILE A 100 -6.49 -11.14 8.62
CA ILE A 100 -5.70 -9.94 8.96
C ILE A 100 -4.93 -10.18 10.27
N GLU A 101 -5.59 -10.69 11.30
CA GLU A 101 -4.94 -10.98 12.58
C GLU A 101 -3.85 -12.05 12.44
N LEU A 102 -4.10 -13.08 11.63
CA LEU A 102 -3.08 -14.06 11.28
C LEU A 102 -1.91 -13.43 10.51
N LEU A 103 -2.18 -12.52 9.57
CA LEU A 103 -1.13 -11.77 8.87
C LEU A 103 -0.30 -10.92 9.84
N LYS A 104 -0.91 -10.20 10.78
CA LYS A 104 -0.21 -9.43 11.82
C LYS A 104 0.71 -10.31 12.67
N GLN A 105 0.26 -11.51 13.04
CA GLN A 105 1.07 -12.47 13.79
C GLN A 105 2.25 -13.01 12.97
N LEU A 106 2.01 -13.35 11.70
CA LEU A 106 3.01 -13.94 10.82
C LEU A 106 4.01 -12.90 10.29
N LEU A 107 3.59 -11.64 10.17
CA LEU A 107 4.33 -10.51 9.58
C LEU A 107 4.22 -9.28 10.49
N PRO A 108 4.85 -9.26 11.69
CA PRO A 108 4.77 -8.13 12.63
C PRO A 108 5.29 -6.80 12.08
N GLU A 109 6.13 -6.85 11.05
CA GLU A 109 6.64 -5.69 10.30
C GLU A 109 5.60 -5.06 9.34
N MET A 110 4.41 -5.65 9.23
CA MET A 110 3.29 -5.15 8.44
C MET A 110 2.74 -3.84 9.01
N VAL A 111 2.50 -2.90 8.10
CA VAL A 111 1.75 -1.68 8.34
C VAL A 111 0.52 -1.68 7.44
N ARG A 112 -0.63 -1.24 7.95
CA ARG A 112 -1.89 -1.17 7.21
C ARG A 112 -2.61 0.14 7.51
N PHE A 113 -3.36 0.64 6.54
CA PHE A 113 -4.30 1.73 6.77
C PHE A 113 -5.57 1.17 7.43
N GLU A 114 -5.78 1.52 8.70
CA GLU A 114 -6.94 1.10 9.48
C GLU A 114 -7.79 2.36 9.79
N PRO A 115 -8.83 2.65 8.98
CA PRO A 115 -9.63 3.85 9.17
C PRO A 115 -10.50 3.76 10.41
N SER A 116 -10.69 4.90 11.07
CA SER A 116 -11.78 5.08 12.04
C SER A 116 -13.16 4.99 11.39
N TRP A 117 -14.21 4.87 12.21
CA TRP A 117 -15.59 4.87 11.74
C TRP A 117 -15.94 6.17 11.00
N GLU A 118 -15.44 7.30 11.50
CA GLU A 118 -15.61 8.61 10.90
C GLU A 118 -14.91 8.70 9.54
N GLU A 119 -13.69 8.16 9.42
CA GLU A 119 -12.96 8.12 8.13
C GLU A 119 -13.62 7.19 7.11
N LEU A 120 -14.15 6.04 7.55
CA LEU A 120 -14.93 5.15 6.70
C LEU A 120 -16.19 5.84 6.19
N GLU A 121 -16.91 6.56 7.05
CA GLU A 121 -18.09 7.31 6.65
C GLU A 121 -17.75 8.47 5.71
N LEU A 122 -16.62 9.15 5.93
CA LEU A 122 -16.18 10.28 5.12
C LEU A 122 -15.70 9.85 3.73
N TYR A 123 -14.80 8.88 3.66
CA TYR A 123 -14.13 8.49 2.41
C TYR A 123 -14.90 7.42 1.64
N LYS A 124 -15.78 6.66 2.31
CA LYS A 124 -16.46 5.49 1.76
C LYS A 124 -15.48 4.42 1.27
N ASP A 125 -16.00 3.26 0.87
CA ASP A 125 -15.17 2.14 0.42
C ASP A 125 -14.23 2.51 -0.74
N GLY A 126 -14.72 3.32 -1.69
CA GLY A 126 -13.93 3.78 -2.83
C GLY A 126 -12.78 4.71 -2.45
N GLY A 127 -12.98 5.61 -1.47
CA GLY A 127 -11.93 6.51 -1.00
C GLY A 127 -10.84 5.76 -0.23
N LEU A 128 -11.23 4.78 0.59
CA LEU A 128 -10.28 3.90 1.27
C LEU A 128 -9.42 3.11 0.29
N ALA A 129 -10.04 2.54 -0.75
CA ALA A 129 -9.31 1.85 -1.81
C ALA A 129 -8.33 2.77 -2.55
N VAL A 130 -8.70 4.04 -2.78
CA VAL A 130 -7.80 5.04 -3.37
C VAL A 130 -6.63 5.37 -2.45
N ILE A 131 -6.84 5.47 -1.14
CA ILE A 131 -5.76 5.70 -0.17
C ILE A 131 -4.78 4.52 -0.17
N ASP A 132 -5.28 3.29 -0.12
CA ASP A 132 -4.46 2.07 -0.21
C ASP A 132 -3.64 2.04 -1.51
N GLN A 133 -4.28 2.35 -2.65
CA GLN A 133 -3.61 2.40 -3.95
C GLN A 133 -2.55 3.50 -4.00
N TRP A 134 -2.84 4.67 -3.43
CA TRP A 134 -1.92 5.79 -3.37
C TRP A 134 -0.68 5.43 -2.56
N ILE A 135 -0.84 4.83 -1.38
CA ILE A 135 0.29 4.38 -0.56
C ILE A 135 1.09 3.30 -1.31
N CYS A 136 0.44 2.25 -1.84
CA CYS A 136 1.12 1.22 -2.62
C CYS A 136 1.92 1.78 -3.82
N ALA A 137 1.42 2.81 -4.50
CA ALA A 137 2.09 3.42 -5.64
C ALA A 137 3.39 4.17 -5.31
N HIS A 138 3.65 4.45 -4.03
CA HIS A 138 4.83 5.18 -3.55
C HIS A 138 5.86 4.28 -2.84
N ALA A 139 5.70 2.95 -2.89
CA ALA A 139 6.70 2.01 -2.42
C ALA A 139 7.95 1.97 -3.35
N ARG A 140 9.06 1.39 -2.85
CA ARG A 140 10.31 1.18 -3.61
C ARG A 140 10.21 0.07 -4.65
#